data_AF-A0A7S1R4D4-F1
#
_entry.id   AF-A0A7S1R4D4-F1
#
_cell.length_a   1.000
_cell.length_b   1.000
_cell.length_c   1.000
_cell.angle_alpha   90.00
_cell.angle_beta   90.00
_cell.angle_gamma   90.00
#
_symmetry.space_group_name_H-M   'P 1'
#
loop_
_entity.id
_entity.type
_entity.pdbx_description
1 polymer ?
#
loop_
_entity_poly.entity_id
_entity_poly.type
_entity_poly.pdbx_seq_one_letter_code
_entity_poly.pdbx_strand_id
1 'polypeptide(L)'
;QLRAARGRALAQARSARRSPAQERVAEFLAERARASGSKLLAQVVESAARSPFEKVKRLVKDLIVQLMEEANSETEHKGWCDTELTTNKQTRDAKTADVNSLNAEIDDLNSDIAQLTQDIADLAAAVKELNEAMAKATDERTSSREANGKTIKEAKEAQVAVENAMAVVQEFYKKSAQATALAQQTPADDAPETFDRPYKGMLPEGGNVVDFLEVILTDFTRLDSETSADEVAEQEQYEKFMFESKKDTALKENESKHKQETKTDKEVALHTAEGELKTTQGQLDAALKYYGKLEPTCVDSGVSHRERAKRREAEMQSLQEALQILSGEDVQA
;
A
#
# COMPACT_ATOMS: atom_id res chain seq x y z
N GLN A 1 -94.18 -23.53 -69.90
CA GLN A 1 -95.11 -24.15 -68.92
C GLN A 1 -94.24 -25.12 -68.12
N LEU A 2 -93.92 -24.90 -66.84
CA LEU A 2 -94.81 -25.00 -65.69
C LEU A 2 -94.22 -24.22 -64.51
N ARG A 3 -95.10 -23.50 -63.81
CA ARG A 3 -94.85 -22.87 -62.50
C ARG A 3 -94.75 -23.96 -61.43
N ALA A 4 -93.83 -23.81 -60.47
CA ALA A 4 -93.94 -24.46 -59.16
C ALA A 4 -93.63 -23.44 -58.05
N ALA A 5 -94.49 -23.47 -57.05
CA ALA A 5 -94.78 -22.39 -56.13
C ALA A 5 -93.79 -22.29 -54.95
N ARG A 6 -93.69 -21.05 -54.44
CA ARG A 6 -92.96 -20.63 -53.25
C ARG A 6 -93.42 -21.35 -51.98
N GLY A 7 -92.51 -22.06 -51.30
CA GLY A 7 -92.59 -22.33 -49.87
C GLY A 7 -91.83 -21.25 -49.10
N ARG A 8 -92.54 -20.32 -48.44
CA ARG A 8 -91.95 -19.36 -47.52
C ARG A 8 -91.64 -20.05 -46.20
N ALA A 9 -90.37 -20.37 -45.95
CA ALA A 9 -89.90 -20.60 -44.58
C ALA A 9 -89.77 -19.24 -43.90
N LEU A 10 -90.74 -18.90 -43.04
CA LEU A 10 -90.65 -17.79 -42.10
C LEU A 10 -89.52 -18.10 -41.11
N ALA A 11 -88.32 -17.60 -41.40
CA ALA A 11 -87.29 -17.45 -40.38
C ALA A 11 -87.86 -16.52 -39.30
N GLN A 12 -88.19 -17.09 -38.14
CA GLN A 12 -88.35 -16.31 -36.92
C GLN A 12 -87.01 -15.66 -36.62
N ALA A 13 -86.83 -14.44 -37.13
CA ALA A 13 -85.85 -13.53 -36.58
C ALA A 13 -86.34 -13.21 -35.16
N ARG A 14 -85.85 -13.96 -34.17
CA ARG A 14 -85.73 -13.42 -32.81
C ARG A 14 -84.81 -12.21 -32.93
N SER A 15 -85.37 -11.04 -33.21
CA SER A 15 -84.71 -9.80 -32.87
C SER A 15 -84.50 -9.89 -31.37
N ALA A 16 -83.29 -10.19 -30.92
CA ALA A 16 -82.87 -9.79 -29.60
C ALA A 16 -83.03 -8.26 -29.61
N ARG A 17 -84.18 -7.76 -29.13
CA ARG A 17 -84.41 -6.32 -29.01
C ARG A 17 -83.34 -5.84 -28.04
N ARG A 18 -82.31 -5.20 -28.59
CA ARG A 18 -81.30 -4.50 -27.79
C ARG A 18 -82.05 -3.51 -26.91
N SER A 19 -81.72 -3.45 -25.63
CA SER A 19 -82.31 -2.42 -24.80
C SER A 19 -81.72 -1.06 -25.21
N PRO A 20 -82.49 0.03 -25.16
CA PRO A 20 -81.95 1.38 -25.42
C PRO A 20 -80.76 1.73 -24.52
N ALA A 21 -80.66 1.14 -23.32
CA ALA A 21 -79.52 1.28 -22.43
C ALA A 21 -78.26 0.57 -22.96
N GLN A 22 -78.39 -0.59 -23.61
CA GLN A 22 -77.24 -1.29 -24.22
C GLN A 22 -76.64 -0.52 -25.39
N GLU A 23 -77.49 0.12 -26.21
CA GLU A 23 -77.02 0.91 -27.35
C GLU A 23 -76.28 2.17 -26.89
N ARG A 24 -76.83 2.90 -25.91
CA ARG A 24 -76.16 4.06 -25.30
C ARG A 24 -74.81 3.70 -24.67
N VAL A 25 -74.72 2.57 -23.98
CA VAL A 25 -73.47 2.11 -23.34
C VAL A 25 -72.45 1.67 -24.37
N ALA A 26 -72.86 0.98 -25.43
CA ALA A 26 -71.96 0.59 -26.51
C ALA A 26 -71.40 1.81 -27.24
N GLU A 27 -72.21 2.85 -27.45
CA GLU A 27 -71.76 4.11 -28.06
C GLU A 27 -70.81 4.88 -27.13
N PHE A 28 -71.19 5.06 -25.86
CA PHE A 28 -70.36 5.72 -24.86
C PHE A 28 -69.00 5.03 -24.69
N LEU A 29 -68.98 3.71 -24.52
CA LEU A 29 -67.74 2.96 -24.41
C LEU A 29 -66.93 2.97 -25.71
N ALA A 30 -67.56 3.06 -26.88
CA ALA A 30 -66.85 3.18 -28.16
C ALA A 30 -66.17 4.54 -28.32
N GLU A 31 -66.81 5.62 -27.86
CA GLU A 31 -66.21 6.95 -27.82
C GLU A 31 -65.02 6.98 -26.86
N ARG A 32 -65.20 6.49 -25.63
CA ARG A 32 -64.14 6.41 -24.63
C ARG A 32 -62.99 5.52 -25.10
N ALA A 33 -63.27 4.39 -25.76
CA ALA A 33 -62.24 3.51 -26.33
C ALA A 33 -61.41 4.20 -27.43
N ARG A 34 -62.04 5.02 -28.28
CA ARG A 34 -61.32 5.80 -29.31
C ARG A 34 -60.49 6.92 -28.71
N ALA A 35 -61.04 7.61 -27.71
CA ALA A 35 -60.37 8.72 -27.04
C ALA A 35 -59.16 8.28 -26.20
N SER A 36 -59.27 7.14 -25.50
CA SER A 36 -58.19 6.60 -24.66
C SER A 36 -57.27 5.62 -25.39
N GLY A 37 -57.65 5.17 -26.59
CA GLY A 37 -56.97 4.08 -27.30
C GLY A 37 -57.10 2.73 -26.61
N SER A 38 -58.04 2.57 -25.66
CA SER A 38 -58.19 1.37 -24.86
C SER A 38 -58.75 0.20 -25.68
N LYS A 39 -57.92 -0.83 -25.86
CA LYS A 39 -58.33 -2.09 -26.49
C LYS A 39 -59.34 -2.84 -25.63
N LEU A 40 -59.24 -2.73 -24.31
CA LEU A 40 -60.16 -3.35 -23.36
C LEU A 40 -61.57 -2.77 -23.53
N LEU A 41 -61.70 -1.45 -23.52
CA LEU A 41 -63.01 -0.80 -23.74
C LEU A 41 -63.60 -1.16 -25.11
N ALA A 42 -62.77 -1.25 -26.17
CA ALA A 42 -63.22 -1.68 -27.48
C ALA A 42 -63.75 -3.13 -27.50
N GLN A 43 -63.14 -4.05 -26.74
CA GLN A 43 -63.63 -5.43 -26.59
C GLN A 43 -64.96 -5.50 -25.82
N VAL A 44 -65.15 -4.62 -24.83
CA VAL A 44 -66.42 -4.51 -24.10
C VAL A 44 -67.54 -4.03 -25.01
N VAL A 45 -67.27 -3.07 -25.91
CA VAL A 45 -68.23 -2.60 -26.93
C VAL A 45 -68.71 -3.74 -27.83
N GLU A 46 -67.80 -4.58 -28.32
CA GLU A 46 -68.17 -5.74 -29.15
C GLU A 46 -69.00 -6.76 -28.38
N SER A 47 -68.66 -6.99 -27.11
CA SER A 47 -69.39 -7.91 -26.21
C SER A 47 -70.78 -7.40 -25.83
N ALA A 48 -70.91 -6.09 -25.63
CA ALA A 48 -72.19 -5.41 -25.34
C ALA A 48 -73.18 -5.53 -26.50
N ALA A 49 -72.68 -5.56 -27.75
CA ALA A 49 -73.50 -5.71 -28.95
C ALA A 49 -74.07 -7.13 -29.17
N ARG A 50 -73.49 -8.15 -28.52
CA ARG A 50 -73.78 -9.58 -28.75
C ARG A 50 -74.36 -10.32 -27.54
N SER A 51 -74.38 -9.69 -26.36
CA SER A 51 -74.73 -10.37 -25.10
C SER A 51 -76.06 -9.88 -24.48
N PRO A 52 -76.78 -10.76 -23.74
CA PRO A 52 -77.92 -10.35 -22.91
C PRO A 52 -77.55 -9.27 -21.89
N PHE A 53 -78.51 -8.38 -21.58
CA PHE A 53 -78.31 -7.20 -20.73
C PHE A 53 -77.63 -7.46 -19.38
N GLU A 54 -78.15 -8.42 -18.61
CA GLU A 54 -77.58 -8.78 -17.30
C GLU A 54 -76.13 -9.29 -17.41
N LYS A 55 -75.78 -9.94 -18.53
CA LYS A 55 -74.40 -10.39 -18.76
C LYS A 55 -73.46 -9.21 -19.03
N VAL A 56 -73.91 -8.17 -19.74
CA VAL A 56 -73.12 -6.95 -19.97
C VAL A 56 -72.87 -6.21 -18.67
N LYS A 57 -73.90 -6.06 -17.82
CA LYS A 57 -73.76 -5.45 -16.49
C LYS A 57 -72.78 -6.21 -15.60
N ARG A 58 -72.85 -7.54 -15.59
CA ARG A 58 -71.90 -8.39 -14.87
C ARG A 58 -70.48 -8.25 -15.41
N LEU A 59 -70.31 -8.31 -16.73
CA LEU A 59 -69.02 -8.17 -17.40
C LEU A 59 -68.33 -6.83 -17.08
N VAL A 60 -69.07 -5.72 -17.09
CA VAL A 60 -68.53 -4.40 -16.73
C VAL A 60 -68.10 -4.35 -15.26
N LYS A 61 -68.89 -4.94 -14.34
CA LYS A 61 -68.52 -5.05 -12.91
C LYS A 61 -67.26 -5.90 -12.71
N ASP A 62 -67.22 -7.07 -13.34
CA ASP A 62 -66.09 -8.00 -13.22
C ASP A 62 -64.80 -7.35 -13.77
N LEU A 63 -64.89 -6.58 -14.86
CA LEU A 63 -63.76 -5.82 -15.41
C LEU A 63 -63.31 -4.68 -14.50
N ILE A 64 -64.22 -3.96 -13.84
CA ILE A 64 -63.83 -2.94 -12.84
C ILE A 64 -63.05 -3.60 -11.71
N VAL A 65 -63.53 -4.73 -11.18
CA VAL A 65 -62.83 -5.49 -10.13
C VAL A 65 -61.45 -5.94 -10.61
N GLN A 66 -61.36 -6.53 -11.81
CA GLN A 66 -60.10 -6.96 -12.39
C GLN A 66 -59.11 -5.80 -12.56
N LEU A 67 -59.55 -4.65 -13.07
CA LEU A 67 -58.69 -3.47 -13.20
C LEU A 67 -58.23 -2.91 -11.86
N MET A 68 -59.07 -2.96 -10.82
CA MET A 68 -58.69 -2.58 -9.46
C MET A 68 -57.61 -3.54 -8.90
N GLU A 69 -57.77 -4.85 -9.08
CA GLU A 69 -56.78 -5.86 -8.67
C GLU A 69 -55.44 -5.69 -9.42
N GLU A 70 -55.49 -5.49 -10.74
CA GLU A 70 -54.31 -5.20 -11.56
C GLU A 70 -53.61 -3.91 -11.13
N ALA A 71 -54.37 -2.84 -10.82
CA ALA A 71 -53.81 -1.58 -10.34
C ALA A 71 -53.09 -1.74 -8.99
N ASN A 72 -53.68 -2.52 -8.07
CA ASN A 72 -53.07 -2.80 -6.78
C ASN A 72 -51.79 -3.62 -6.95
N SER A 73 -51.84 -4.69 -7.73
CA SER A 73 -50.67 -5.55 -8.00
C SER A 73 -49.54 -4.77 -8.68
N GLU A 74 -49.85 -3.88 -9.63
CA GLU A 74 -48.85 -3.03 -10.28
C GLU A 74 -48.21 -2.03 -9.30
N THR A 75 -49.01 -1.46 -8.39
CA THR A 75 -48.52 -0.52 -7.36
C THR A 75 -47.61 -1.22 -6.35
N GLU A 76 -48.00 -2.41 -5.88
CA GLU A 76 -47.19 -3.25 -4.99
C GLU A 76 -45.87 -3.66 -5.68
N HIS A 77 -45.95 -4.12 -6.93
CA HIS A 77 -44.76 -4.50 -7.70
C HIS A 77 -43.83 -3.31 -7.92
N LYS A 78 -44.37 -2.12 -8.20
CA LYS A 78 -43.58 -0.91 -8.34
C LYS A 78 -42.90 -0.52 -7.01
N GLY A 79 -43.62 -0.58 -5.89
CA GLY A 79 -43.04 -0.34 -4.57
C GLY A 79 -41.91 -1.32 -4.23
N TRP A 80 -42.09 -2.59 -4.59
CA TRP A 80 -41.04 -3.61 -4.48
C TRP A 80 -39.84 -3.27 -5.37
N CYS A 81 -40.05 -2.96 -6.65
CA CYS A 81 -39.00 -2.57 -7.59
C CYS A 81 -38.22 -1.34 -7.12
N ASP A 82 -38.90 -0.27 -6.67
CA ASP A 82 -38.26 0.95 -6.16
C ASP A 82 -37.38 0.64 -4.94
N THR A 83 -37.85 -0.23 -4.05
CA THR A 83 -37.12 -0.66 -2.84
C THR A 83 -35.90 -1.51 -3.18
N GLU A 84 -36.07 -2.52 -4.03
CA GLU A 84 -35.01 -3.44 -4.44
C GLU A 84 -33.92 -2.72 -5.23
N LEU A 85 -34.29 -1.86 -6.19
CA LEU A 85 -33.34 -1.07 -6.97
C LEU A 85 -32.57 -0.10 -6.08
N THR A 86 -33.23 0.56 -5.13
CA THR A 86 -32.58 1.49 -4.20
C THR A 86 -31.60 0.77 -3.28
N THR A 87 -32.04 -0.33 -2.65
CA THR A 87 -31.22 -1.12 -1.73
C THR A 87 -30.03 -1.76 -2.46
N ASN A 88 -30.25 -2.28 -3.66
CA ASN A 88 -29.19 -2.83 -4.49
C ASN A 88 -28.18 -1.76 -4.91
N LYS A 89 -28.65 -0.57 -5.32
CA LYS A 89 -27.75 0.54 -5.67
C LYS A 89 -26.88 0.94 -4.47
N GLN A 90 -27.49 1.14 -3.30
CA GLN A 90 -26.73 1.47 -2.08
C GLN A 90 -25.68 0.40 -1.76
N THR A 91 -26.04 -0.88 -1.91
CA THR A 91 -25.10 -1.99 -1.71
C THR A 91 -23.95 -1.94 -2.70
N ARG A 92 -24.23 -1.71 -3.99
CA ARG A 92 -23.20 -1.60 -5.03
C ARG A 92 -22.28 -0.40 -4.80
N ASP A 93 -22.85 0.76 -4.49
CA ASP A 93 -22.09 1.98 -4.24
C ASP A 93 -21.18 1.80 -3.02
N ALA A 94 -21.70 1.25 -1.91
CA ALA A 94 -20.92 0.93 -0.72
C ALA A 94 -19.81 -0.08 -1.01
N LYS A 95 -20.13 -1.20 -1.69
CA LYS A 95 -19.14 -2.23 -2.00
C LYS A 95 -18.07 -1.77 -2.99
N THR A 96 -18.43 -0.88 -3.91
CA THR A 96 -17.46 -0.23 -4.81
C THR A 96 -16.52 0.67 -4.02
N ALA A 97 -17.03 1.43 -3.06
CA ALA A 97 -16.20 2.25 -2.17
C ALA A 97 -15.26 1.39 -1.30
N ASP A 98 -15.78 0.30 -0.70
CA ASP A 98 -14.98 -0.65 0.07
C ASP A 98 -13.84 -1.24 -0.79
N VAL A 99 -14.15 -1.70 -2.01
CA VAL A 99 -13.15 -2.23 -2.95
C VAL A 99 -12.06 -1.20 -3.27
N ASN A 100 -12.44 0.05 -3.54
CA ASN A 100 -11.47 1.10 -3.83
C ASN A 100 -10.58 1.40 -2.62
N SER A 101 -11.15 1.41 -1.41
CA SER A 101 -10.40 1.63 -0.17
C SER A 101 -9.41 0.50 0.09
N LEU A 102 -9.84 -0.76 -0.06
CA LEU A 102 -8.99 -1.93 0.15
C LEU A 102 -7.85 -2.00 -0.88
N ASN A 103 -8.09 -1.63 -2.13
CA ASN A 103 -7.01 -1.53 -3.12
C ASN A 103 -5.98 -0.47 -2.73
N ALA A 104 -6.42 0.71 -2.27
CA ALA A 104 -5.51 1.76 -1.81
C ALA A 104 -4.69 1.30 -0.60
N GLU A 105 -5.32 0.62 0.36
CA GLU A 105 -4.63 0.05 1.52
C GLU A 105 -3.59 -1.01 1.11
N ILE A 106 -3.93 -1.88 0.15
CA ILE A 106 -3.00 -2.87 -0.41
C ILE A 106 -1.80 -2.19 -1.09
N ASP A 107 -2.02 -1.13 -1.85
CA ASP A 107 -0.95 -0.38 -2.52
C ASP A 107 -0.01 0.27 -1.48
N ASP A 108 -0.58 0.89 -0.43
CA ASP A 108 0.19 1.48 0.67
C ASP A 108 1.00 0.42 1.44
N LEU A 109 0.38 -0.72 1.78
CA LEU A 109 1.07 -1.82 2.46
C LEU A 109 2.22 -2.39 1.63
N ASN A 110 2.02 -2.57 0.32
CA ASN A 110 3.07 -3.03 -0.57
C ASN A 110 4.25 -2.03 -0.63
N SER A 111 3.96 -0.73 -0.69
CA SER A 111 4.99 0.32 -0.66
C SER A 111 5.78 0.28 0.64
N ASP A 112 5.10 0.19 1.78
CA ASP A 112 5.75 0.12 3.09
C ASP A 112 6.62 -1.14 3.24
N ILE A 113 6.14 -2.29 2.78
CA ILE A 113 6.89 -3.56 2.78
C ILE A 113 8.14 -3.43 1.91
N ALA A 114 8.05 -2.81 0.74
CA ALA A 114 9.19 -2.58 -0.14
C ALA A 114 10.23 -1.67 0.53
N GLN A 115 9.79 -0.56 1.14
CA GLN A 115 10.69 0.36 1.86
C GLN A 115 11.38 -0.34 3.04
N LEU A 116 10.64 -1.07 3.87
CA LEU A 116 11.21 -1.82 4.99
C LEU A 116 12.20 -2.89 4.52
N THR A 117 11.94 -3.54 3.38
CA THR A 117 12.87 -4.51 2.79
C THR A 117 14.18 -3.83 2.41
N GLN A 118 14.12 -2.66 1.77
CA GLN A 118 15.31 -1.91 1.38
C GLN A 118 16.08 -1.44 2.61
N ASP A 119 15.40 -0.85 3.60
CA ASP A 119 16.03 -0.40 4.84
C ASP A 119 16.77 -1.52 5.57
N ILE A 120 16.17 -2.73 5.64
CA ILE A 120 16.80 -3.90 6.25
C ILE A 120 18.05 -4.31 5.48
N ALA A 121 18.01 -4.29 4.14
CA ALA A 121 19.15 -4.62 3.30
C ALA A 121 20.29 -3.61 3.49
N ASP A 122 19.97 -2.31 3.54
CA ASP A 122 20.94 -1.23 3.74
C ASP A 122 21.59 -1.31 5.13
N LEU A 123 20.80 -1.58 6.18
CA LEU A 123 21.31 -1.82 7.53
C LEU A 123 22.24 -3.03 7.59
N ALA A 124 21.88 -4.13 6.93
CA ALA A 124 22.72 -5.33 6.86
C ALA A 124 24.05 -5.06 6.13
N ALA A 125 24.03 -4.29 5.05
CA ALA A 125 25.23 -3.86 4.34
C ALA A 125 26.11 -2.97 5.23
N ALA A 126 25.54 -1.98 5.92
CA ALA A 126 26.27 -1.11 6.83
C ALA A 126 26.91 -1.88 8.01
N VAL A 127 26.20 -2.87 8.58
CA VAL A 127 26.74 -3.76 9.63
C VAL A 127 27.92 -4.56 9.09
N LYS A 128 27.82 -5.09 7.87
CA LYS A 128 28.92 -5.82 7.23
C LYS A 128 30.14 -4.92 7.04
N GLU A 129 29.96 -3.71 6.52
CA GLU A 129 31.04 -2.73 6.32
C GLU A 129 31.72 -2.35 7.64
N LEU A 130 30.95 -2.11 8.71
CA LEU A 130 31.50 -1.84 10.05
C LEU A 130 32.33 -3.02 10.57
N ASN A 131 31.86 -4.25 10.38
CA ASN A 131 32.59 -5.45 10.81
C ASN A 131 33.90 -5.63 10.02
N GLU A 132 33.90 -5.37 8.71
CA GLU A 132 35.11 -5.38 7.89
C GLU A 132 36.09 -4.28 8.31
N ALA A 133 35.61 -3.07 8.59
CA ALA A 133 36.42 -1.97 9.08
C ALA A 133 37.04 -2.26 10.45
N MET A 134 36.27 -2.85 11.37
CA MET A 134 36.78 -3.30 12.67
C MET A 134 37.86 -4.38 12.52
N ALA A 135 37.65 -5.39 11.66
CA ALA A 135 38.64 -6.43 11.42
C ALA A 135 39.95 -5.84 10.87
N LYS A 136 39.85 -4.96 9.86
CA LYS A 136 41.00 -4.26 9.29
C LYS A 136 41.74 -3.43 10.33
N ALA A 137 41.02 -2.67 11.16
CA ALA A 137 41.63 -1.89 12.24
C ALA A 137 42.34 -2.78 13.27
N THR A 138 41.79 -3.96 13.59
CA THR A 138 42.45 -4.94 14.47
C THR A 138 43.75 -5.47 13.86
N ASP A 139 43.76 -5.77 12.57
CA ASP A 139 44.96 -6.26 11.87
C ASP A 139 46.05 -5.18 11.82
N GLU A 140 45.68 -3.95 11.44
CA GLU A 140 46.58 -2.79 11.42
C GLU A 140 47.16 -2.52 12.80
N ARG A 141 46.31 -2.54 13.84
CA ARG A 141 46.74 -2.33 15.23
C ARG A 141 47.67 -3.42 15.73
N THR A 142 47.44 -4.67 15.36
CA THR A 142 48.31 -5.78 15.73
C THR A 142 49.70 -5.59 15.11
N SER A 143 49.74 -5.22 13.82
CA SER A 143 51.00 -4.95 13.11
C SER A 143 51.73 -3.73 13.67
N SER A 144 51.03 -2.62 13.95
CA SER A 144 51.66 -1.40 14.46
C SER A 144 52.22 -1.63 15.86
N ARG A 145 51.48 -2.31 16.75
CA ARG A 145 51.93 -2.65 18.10
C ARG A 145 53.22 -3.47 18.10
N GLU A 146 53.32 -4.46 17.22
CA GLU A 146 54.53 -5.29 17.10
C GLU A 146 55.73 -4.47 16.63
N ALA A 147 55.55 -3.63 15.60
CA ALA A 147 56.60 -2.76 15.07
C ALA A 147 57.05 -1.70 16.08
N ASN A 148 56.11 -1.03 16.75
CA ASN A 148 56.37 -0.02 17.77
C ASN A 148 57.08 -0.65 18.97
N GLY A 149 56.60 -1.80 19.45
CA GLY A 149 57.21 -2.53 20.56
C GLY A 149 58.65 -2.95 20.27
N LYS A 150 58.93 -3.39 19.03
CA LYS A 150 60.31 -3.68 18.59
C LYS A 150 61.18 -2.42 18.55
N THR A 151 60.67 -1.33 17.98
CA THR A 151 61.39 -0.06 17.85
C THR A 151 61.74 0.52 19.23
N ILE A 152 60.79 0.53 20.17
CA ILE A 152 60.98 0.95 21.56
C ILE A 152 62.08 0.12 22.24
N LYS A 153 62.04 -1.21 22.05
CA LYS A 153 63.04 -2.11 22.63
C LYS A 153 64.44 -1.84 22.06
N GLU A 154 64.56 -1.80 20.74
CA GLU A 154 65.83 -1.57 20.05
C GLU A 154 66.40 -0.17 20.36
N ALA A 155 65.55 0.86 20.45
CA ALA A 155 65.96 2.20 20.87
C ALA A 155 66.54 2.20 22.29
N LYS A 156 65.91 1.51 23.25
CA LYS A 156 66.43 1.39 24.63
C LYS A 156 67.76 0.63 24.70
N GLU A 157 67.88 -0.47 23.96
CA GLU A 157 69.14 -1.23 23.86
C GLU A 157 70.25 -0.36 23.25
N ALA A 158 69.93 0.43 22.22
CA ALA A 158 70.86 1.35 21.58
C ALA A 158 71.26 2.52 22.50
N GLN A 159 70.34 3.10 23.27
CA GLN A 159 70.66 4.12 24.29
C GLN A 159 71.73 3.59 25.26
N VAL A 160 71.52 2.41 25.83
CA VAL A 160 72.47 1.76 26.76
C VAL A 160 73.81 1.48 26.07
N ALA A 161 73.81 1.01 24.83
CA ALA A 161 75.04 0.76 24.08
C ALA A 161 75.84 2.05 23.82
N VAL A 162 75.16 3.13 23.46
CA VAL A 162 75.77 4.45 23.21
C VAL A 162 76.30 5.06 24.50
N GLU A 163 75.56 4.99 25.61
CA GLU A 163 76.02 5.42 26.94
C GLU A 163 77.31 4.69 27.36
N ASN A 164 77.35 3.37 27.19
CA ASN A 164 78.54 2.57 27.47
C ASN A 164 79.72 2.96 26.56
N ALA A 165 79.48 3.18 25.27
CA ALA A 165 80.52 3.63 24.34
C ALA A 165 81.05 5.02 24.71
N MET A 166 80.16 5.97 25.07
CA MET A 166 80.54 7.29 25.57
C MET A 166 81.42 7.17 26.81
N ALA A 167 81.08 6.30 27.76
CA ALA A 167 81.89 6.09 28.97
C ALA A 167 83.32 5.60 28.64
N VAL A 168 83.45 4.63 27.73
CA VAL A 168 84.77 4.11 27.29
C VAL A 168 85.59 5.20 26.57
N VAL A 169 84.96 5.94 25.66
CA VAL A 169 85.62 7.00 24.89
C VAL A 169 86.04 8.17 25.79
N GLN A 170 85.17 8.58 26.73
CA GLN A 170 85.50 9.62 27.72
C GLN A 170 86.65 9.19 28.63
N GLU A 171 86.67 7.94 29.09
CA GLU A 171 87.77 7.41 29.91
C GLU A 171 89.09 7.38 29.14
N PHE A 172 89.06 7.00 27.85
CA PHE A 172 90.24 7.08 26.97
C PHE A 172 90.76 8.51 26.82
N TYR A 173 89.88 9.49 26.59
CA TYR A 173 90.28 10.90 26.49
C TYR A 173 90.84 11.44 27.82
N LYS A 174 90.25 11.06 28.97
CA LYS A 174 90.77 11.44 30.30
C LYS A 174 92.18 10.89 30.52
N LYS A 175 92.41 9.60 30.25
CA LYS A 175 93.74 8.98 30.37
C LYS A 175 94.76 9.60 29.42
N SER A 176 94.36 9.86 28.17
CA SER A 176 95.22 10.49 27.16
C SER A 176 95.61 11.92 27.54
N ALA A 177 94.67 12.70 28.09
CA ALA A 177 94.92 14.04 28.59
C ALA A 177 95.86 14.05 29.82
N GLN A 178 95.72 13.06 30.71
CA GLN A 178 96.65 12.87 31.83
C GLN A 178 98.05 12.49 31.35
N ALA A 179 98.18 11.56 30.40
CA ALA A 179 99.47 11.15 29.84
C ALA A 179 100.22 12.31 29.16
N THR A 180 99.51 13.21 28.47
CA THR A 180 100.12 14.42 27.86
C THR A 180 100.37 15.56 28.87
N ALA A 181 99.62 15.63 29.96
CA ALA A 181 99.94 16.53 31.08
C ALA A 181 101.19 16.07 31.86
N LEU A 182 101.42 14.76 31.92
CA LEU A 182 102.63 14.15 32.49
C LEU A 182 103.85 14.18 31.55
N ALA A 183 103.66 14.36 30.24
CA ALA A 183 104.74 14.45 29.23
C ALA A 183 105.64 15.72 29.33
N GLN A 184 105.41 16.59 30.32
CA GLN A 184 106.45 17.54 30.78
C GLN A 184 107.53 16.88 31.66
N GLN A 185 107.37 15.59 31.96
CA GLN A 185 108.41 14.66 32.41
C GLN A 185 108.34 13.39 31.55
N THR A 186 109.48 12.74 31.35
CA THR A 186 109.73 11.68 30.35
C THR A 186 108.63 10.61 30.25
N PRO A 187 108.31 10.09 29.04
CA PRO A 187 107.26 9.08 28.84
C PRO A 187 107.49 7.81 29.68
N ALA A 188 106.41 7.19 30.16
CA ALA A 188 106.45 5.81 30.66
C ALA A 188 106.74 4.84 29.50
N ASP A 189 107.47 3.75 29.78
CA ASP A 189 108.08 2.82 28.81
C ASP A 189 107.09 2.11 27.85
N ASP A 190 105.80 2.26 28.09
CA ASP A 190 104.68 1.60 27.40
C ASP A 190 103.79 2.57 26.60
N ALA A 191 104.20 3.84 26.43
CA ALA A 191 103.50 4.82 25.60
C ALA A 191 104.03 4.86 24.15
N PRO A 192 103.17 4.79 23.12
CA PRO A 192 103.57 5.03 21.72
C PRO A 192 104.13 6.45 21.52
N GLU A 193 105.28 6.58 20.83
CA GLU A 193 106.07 7.82 20.68
C GLU A 193 105.36 9.03 20.02
N THR A 194 104.11 8.92 19.58
CA THR A 194 103.50 9.87 18.63
C THR A 194 102.61 10.98 19.22
N PHE A 195 102.58 11.20 20.54
CA PHE A 195 101.65 12.17 21.15
C PHE A 195 102.33 13.44 21.69
N ASP A 196 102.63 14.41 20.80
CA ASP A 196 103.20 15.72 21.15
C ASP A 196 102.16 16.74 21.70
N ARG A 197 100.86 16.41 21.67
CA ARG A 197 99.76 17.28 22.14
C ARG A 197 98.61 16.42 22.68
N PRO A 198 97.76 16.95 23.61
CA PRO A 198 96.57 16.23 24.06
C PRO A 198 95.69 15.85 22.87
N TYR A 199 95.45 14.55 22.70
CA TYR A 199 94.61 14.04 21.62
C TYR A 199 93.17 14.48 21.85
N LYS A 200 92.65 15.38 20.99
CA LYS A 200 91.30 15.95 21.09
C LYS A 200 90.27 15.28 20.17
N GLY A 201 90.65 14.17 19.50
CA GLY A 201 89.84 13.52 18.47
C GLY A 201 90.14 14.04 17.07
N MET A 202 90.09 13.15 16.07
CA MET A 202 90.37 13.45 14.65
C MET A 202 89.12 13.20 13.78
N LEU A 203 88.00 13.88 14.08
CA LEU A 203 86.90 13.94 13.11
C LEU A 203 87.26 14.92 11.97
N PRO A 204 86.86 14.66 10.72
CA PRO A 204 87.25 15.46 9.55
C PRO A 204 86.92 16.97 9.64
N GLU A 205 85.99 17.38 10.53
CA GLU A 205 85.56 18.77 10.73
C GLU A 205 85.94 19.38 12.10
N GLY A 206 86.76 18.69 12.93
CA GLY A 206 87.26 19.25 14.20
C GLY A 206 86.37 19.06 15.43
N GLY A 207 85.42 18.12 15.41
CA GLY A 207 84.58 17.74 16.56
C GLY A 207 85.13 16.57 17.40
N ASN A 208 84.56 16.37 18.59
CA ASN A 208 84.84 15.21 19.45
C ASN A 208 83.83 14.07 19.17
N VAL A 209 84.31 12.82 19.13
CA VAL A 209 83.47 11.62 19.00
C VAL A 209 82.40 11.53 20.10
N VAL A 210 82.67 12.08 21.29
CA VAL A 210 81.70 12.13 22.39
C VAL A 210 80.47 12.97 22.00
N ASP A 211 80.67 14.13 21.36
CA ASP A 211 79.57 15.01 20.95
C ASP A 211 78.68 14.32 19.90
N PHE A 212 79.28 13.56 18.99
CA PHE A 212 78.54 12.77 18.01
C PHE A 212 77.72 11.64 18.67
N LEU A 213 78.31 10.94 19.65
CA LEU A 213 77.58 9.92 20.41
C LEU A 213 76.46 10.52 21.26
N GLU A 214 76.61 11.74 21.79
CA GLU A 214 75.57 12.45 22.54
C GLU A 214 74.37 12.82 21.63
N VAL A 215 74.63 13.24 20.39
CA VAL A 215 73.57 13.45 19.39
C VAL A 215 72.84 12.14 19.09
N ILE A 216 73.57 11.05 18.85
CA ILE A 216 72.96 9.72 18.62
C ILE A 216 72.12 9.27 19.82
N LEU A 217 72.62 9.47 21.05
CA LEU A 217 71.87 9.14 22.26
C LEU A 217 70.56 9.93 22.32
N THR A 218 70.63 11.24 22.06
CA THR A 218 69.45 12.12 22.01
C THR A 218 68.44 11.65 20.96
N ASP A 219 68.90 11.22 19.78
CA ASP A 219 68.04 10.68 18.73
C ASP A 219 67.34 9.38 19.16
N PHE A 220 68.04 8.46 19.82
CA PHE A 220 67.42 7.24 20.35
C PHE A 220 66.47 7.50 21.53
N THR A 221 66.77 8.47 22.40
CA THR A 221 65.85 8.91 23.46
C THR A 221 64.59 9.52 22.87
N ARG A 222 64.74 10.37 21.84
CA ARG A 222 63.62 10.96 21.12
C ARG A 222 62.78 9.89 20.44
N LEU A 223 63.40 8.96 19.71
CA LEU A 223 62.72 7.83 19.05
C LEU A 223 61.91 6.98 20.04
N ASP A 224 62.48 6.64 21.20
CA ASP A 224 61.77 5.89 22.25
C ASP A 224 60.56 6.67 22.79
N SER A 225 60.74 7.96 23.08
CA SER A 225 59.66 8.81 23.62
C SER A 225 58.54 9.06 22.62
N GLU A 226 58.87 9.35 21.35
CA GLU A 226 57.90 9.58 20.28
C GLU A 226 57.14 8.28 19.98
N THR A 227 57.84 7.17 19.77
CA THR A 227 57.19 5.88 19.48
C THR A 227 56.32 5.40 20.65
N SER A 228 56.76 5.63 21.89
CA SER A 228 55.95 5.30 23.08
C SER A 228 54.69 6.16 23.18
N ALA A 229 54.78 7.45 22.83
CA ALA A 229 53.62 8.34 22.82
C ALA A 229 52.64 7.97 21.69
N ASP A 230 53.16 7.66 20.49
CA ASP A 230 52.37 7.21 19.35
C ASP A 230 51.64 5.91 19.66
N GLU A 231 52.31 4.95 20.30
CA GLU A 231 51.71 3.68 20.72
C GLU A 231 50.53 3.87 21.70
N VAL A 232 50.63 4.81 22.64
CA VAL A 232 49.52 5.16 23.54
C VAL A 232 48.37 5.80 22.76
N ALA A 233 48.68 6.75 21.87
CA ALA A 233 47.68 7.44 21.08
C ALA A 233 46.94 6.50 20.11
N GLU A 234 47.67 5.61 19.42
CA GLU A 234 47.09 4.59 18.54
C GLU A 234 46.18 3.63 19.32
N GLN A 235 46.59 3.23 20.53
CA GLN A 235 45.77 2.37 21.38
C GLN A 235 44.45 3.03 21.79
N GLU A 236 44.49 4.29 22.22
CA GLU A 236 43.29 5.05 22.59
C GLU A 236 42.34 5.25 21.40
N GLN A 237 42.89 5.59 20.23
CA GLN A 237 42.10 5.74 19.01
C GLN A 237 41.44 4.42 18.58
N TYR A 238 42.20 3.32 18.64
CA TYR A 238 41.68 1.99 18.34
C TYR A 238 40.55 1.60 19.30
N GLU A 239 40.74 1.76 20.61
CA GLU A 239 39.72 1.42 21.61
C GLU A 239 38.45 2.24 21.40
N LYS A 240 38.60 3.55 21.14
CA LYS A 240 37.47 4.44 20.85
C LYS A 240 36.74 3.99 19.59
N PHE A 241 37.45 3.75 18.49
CA PHE A 241 36.86 3.29 17.23
C PHE A 241 36.12 1.97 17.41
N MET A 242 36.73 1.00 18.10
CA MET A 242 36.11 -0.31 18.34
C MET A 242 34.88 -0.20 19.23
N PHE A 243 34.90 0.66 20.25
CA PHE A 243 33.75 0.89 21.12
C PHE A 243 32.59 1.55 20.35
N GLU A 244 32.86 2.62 19.61
CA GLU A 244 31.86 3.33 18.81
C GLU A 244 31.26 2.43 17.73
N SER A 245 32.10 1.67 17.02
CA SER A 245 31.67 0.74 15.97
C SER A 245 30.82 -0.41 16.54
N LYS A 246 31.22 -1.03 17.65
CA LYS A 246 30.41 -2.09 18.30
C LYS A 246 29.04 -1.57 18.75
N LYS A 247 29.00 -0.37 19.31
CA LYS A 247 27.73 0.28 19.70
C LYS A 247 26.86 0.51 18.47
N ASP A 248 27.45 1.03 17.40
CA ASP A 248 26.72 1.32 16.17
C ASP A 248 26.18 0.04 15.50
N THR A 249 26.99 -1.01 15.41
CA THR A 249 26.56 -2.34 14.96
C THR A 249 25.36 -2.84 15.78
N ALA A 250 25.45 -2.82 17.11
CA ALA A 250 24.37 -3.29 17.98
C ALA A 250 23.07 -2.49 17.81
N LEU A 251 23.16 -1.17 17.60
CA LEU A 251 22.00 -0.32 17.32
C LEU A 251 21.36 -0.68 15.98
N LYS A 252 22.17 -0.80 14.92
CA LYS A 252 21.70 -1.16 13.57
C LYS A 252 21.07 -2.55 13.52
N GLU A 253 21.65 -3.53 14.22
CA GLU A 253 21.07 -4.88 14.34
C GLU A 253 19.71 -4.86 15.06
N ASN A 254 19.59 -4.07 16.13
CA ASN A 254 18.32 -3.93 16.85
C ASN A 254 17.25 -3.24 15.98
N GLU A 255 17.64 -2.17 15.30
CA GLU A 255 16.76 -1.47 14.35
C GLU A 255 16.31 -2.40 13.21
N SER A 256 17.24 -3.16 12.63
CA SER A 256 16.91 -4.16 11.60
C SER A 256 15.91 -5.19 12.10
N LYS A 257 16.09 -5.69 13.33
CA LYS A 257 15.14 -6.62 13.95
C LYS A 257 13.75 -6.00 14.12
N HIS A 258 13.67 -4.77 14.63
CA HIS A 258 12.39 -4.08 14.80
C HIS A 258 11.69 -3.81 13.47
N LYS A 259 12.45 -3.39 12.44
CA LYS A 259 11.92 -3.24 11.08
C LYS A 259 11.44 -4.57 10.50
N GLN A 260 12.13 -5.68 10.78
CA GLN A 260 11.73 -7.02 10.34
C GLN A 260 10.43 -7.49 11.02
N GLU A 261 10.25 -7.21 12.30
CA GLU A 261 8.99 -7.46 13.02
C GLU A 261 7.85 -6.62 12.39
N THR A 262 8.08 -5.32 12.21
CA THR A 262 7.10 -4.40 11.58
C THR A 262 6.73 -4.83 10.16
N LYS A 263 7.71 -5.28 9.37
CA LYS A 263 7.49 -5.82 8.02
C LYS A 263 6.58 -7.04 8.07
N THR A 264 6.82 -7.95 9.02
CA THR A 264 6.03 -9.17 9.18
C THR A 264 4.58 -8.84 9.54
N ASP A 265 4.36 -7.87 10.43
CA ASP A 265 3.00 -7.40 10.77
C ASP A 265 2.28 -6.81 9.55
N LYS A 266 2.99 -6.03 8.73
CA LYS A 266 2.44 -5.48 7.48
C LYS A 266 2.15 -6.54 6.42
N GLU A 267 2.99 -7.57 6.29
CA GLU A 267 2.72 -8.71 5.41
C GLU A 267 1.44 -9.47 5.84
N VAL A 268 1.21 -9.60 7.15
CA VAL A 268 -0.04 -10.18 7.68
C VAL A 268 -1.25 -9.28 7.39
N ALA A 269 -1.10 -7.96 7.57
CA ALA A 269 -2.16 -7.01 7.23
C ALA A 269 -2.48 -7.04 5.73
N LEU A 270 -1.47 -7.11 4.87
CA LEU A 270 -1.62 -7.23 3.42
C LEU A 270 -2.45 -8.46 3.05
N HIS A 271 -2.07 -9.64 3.57
CA HIS A 271 -2.83 -10.86 3.30
C HIS A 271 -4.29 -10.78 3.79
N THR A 272 -4.51 -10.12 4.92
CA THR A 272 -5.87 -9.87 5.44
C THR A 272 -6.67 -8.98 4.46
N ALA A 273 -6.10 -7.84 4.06
CA ALA A 273 -6.74 -6.90 3.14
C ALA A 273 -7.03 -7.54 1.76
N GLU A 274 -6.12 -8.36 1.23
CA GLU A 274 -6.34 -9.13 0.00
C GLU A 274 -7.51 -10.12 0.12
N GLY A 275 -7.64 -10.79 1.27
CA GLY A 275 -8.75 -11.68 1.58
C GLY A 275 -10.10 -10.95 1.68
N GLU A 276 -10.10 -9.79 2.32
CA GLU A 276 -11.28 -8.91 2.42
C GLU A 276 -11.67 -8.33 1.06
N LEU A 277 -10.70 -7.91 0.25
CA LEU A 277 -10.92 -7.42 -1.11
C LEU A 277 -11.61 -8.50 -1.95
N LYS A 278 -11.09 -9.72 -1.94
CA LYS A 278 -11.68 -10.84 -2.67
C LYS A 278 -13.13 -11.12 -2.26
N THR A 279 -13.39 -11.08 -0.96
CA THR A 279 -14.74 -11.31 -0.41
C THR A 279 -15.69 -10.18 -0.81
N THR A 280 -15.25 -8.93 -0.68
CA THR A 280 -16.02 -7.72 -0.99
C THR A 280 -16.30 -7.62 -2.49
N GLN A 281 -15.32 -7.94 -3.34
CA GLN A 281 -15.51 -8.01 -4.78
C GLN A 281 -16.56 -9.07 -5.15
N GLY A 282 -16.53 -10.24 -4.51
CA GLY A 282 -17.56 -11.27 -4.71
C GLY A 282 -18.97 -10.79 -4.32
N GLN A 283 -19.09 -9.98 -3.26
CA GLN A 283 -20.37 -9.35 -2.87
C GLN A 283 -20.83 -8.30 -3.89
N LEU A 284 -19.90 -7.47 -4.40
CA LEU A 284 -20.19 -6.50 -5.45
C LEU A 284 -20.66 -7.18 -6.73
N ASP A 285 -19.99 -8.24 -7.16
CA ASP A 285 -20.35 -9.03 -8.34
C ASP A 285 -21.73 -9.67 -8.18
N ALA A 286 -22.03 -10.21 -7.00
CA ALA A 286 -23.34 -10.75 -6.68
C ALA A 286 -24.43 -9.66 -6.76
N ALA A 287 -24.16 -8.46 -6.24
CA ALA A 287 -25.08 -7.33 -6.30
C ALA A 287 -25.30 -6.84 -7.75
N LEU A 288 -24.26 -6.78 -8.58
CA LEU A 288 -24.34 -6.48 -10.01
C LEU A 288 -25.18 -7.54 -10.75
N LYS A 289 -24.97 -8.82 -10.45
CA LYS A 289 -25.76 -9.91 -11.03
C LYS A 289 -27.23 -9.82 -10.63
N TYR A 290 -27.52 -9.44 -9.39
CA TYR A 290 -28.90 -9.23 -8.94
C TYR A 290 -29.53 -8.02 -9.63
N TYR A 291 -28.81 -6.91 -9.78
CA TYR A 291 -29.26 -5.76 -10.57
C TYR A 291 -29.68 -6.14 -11.98
N GLY A 292 -28.87 -6.95 -12.69
CA GLY A 292 -29.20 -7.43 -14.03
C GLY A 292 -30.45 -8.33 -14.08
N LYS A 293 -30.88 -8.91 -12.96
CA LYS A 293 -32.17 -9.63 -12.87
C LYS A 293 -33.35 -8.68 -12.61
N LEU A 294 -33.12 -7.58 -11.89
CA LEU A 294 -34.15 -6.56 -11.63
C LEU A 294 -34.44 -5.71 -12.86
N GLU A 295 -33.42 -5.47 -13.70
CA GLU A 295 -33.51 -4.56 -14.84
C GLU A 295 -34.70 -4.86 -15.79
N PRO A 296 -34.93 -6.10 -16.26
CA PRO A 296 -36.03 -6.38 -17.20
C PRO A 296 -37.43 -6.20 -16.59
N THR A 297 -37.57 -6.35 -15.27
CA THR A 297 -38.87 -6.29 -14.57
C THR A 297 -39.15 -4.90 -14.02
N CYS A 298 -38.11 -4.16 -13.62
CA CYS A 298 -38.24 -2.94 -12.83
C CYS A 298 -37.83 -1.67 -13.58
N VAL A 299 -37.03 -1.76 -14.65
CA VAL A 299 -36.62 -0.59 -15.43
C VAL A 299 -37.55 -0.46 -16.64
N ASP A 300 -38.44 0.52 -16.58
CA ASP A 300 -39.54 0.71 -17.54
C ASP A 300 -39.01 1.07 -18.94
N SER A 301 -39.33 0.24 -19.95
CA SER A 301 -38.80 0.37 -21.31
C SER A 301 -39.66 1.21 -22.26
N GLY A 302 -40.72 1.89 -21.77
CA GLY A 302 -41.47 2.80 -22.63
C GLY A 302 -42.60 3.63 -22.00
N VAL A 303 -43.37 3.12 -21.04
CA VAL A 303 -44.52 3.86 -20.47
C VAL A 303 -44.48 3.80 -18.95
N SER A 304 -44.11 4.92 -18.33
CA SER A 304 -43.96 5.02 -16.87
C SER A 304 -45.20 4.47 -16.13
N HIS A 305 -44.98 3.82 -14.98
CA HIS A 305 -46.06 3.42 -14.07
C HIS A 305 -47.10 4.52 -13.83
N ARG A 306 -46.67 5.79 -13.70
CA ARG A 306 -47.60 6.92 -13.51
C ARG A 306 -48.58 7.07 -14.68
N GLU A 307 -48.08 6.93 -15.90
CA GLU A 307 -48.88 7.00 -17.12
C GLU A 307 -49.79 5.77 -17.26
N ARG A 308 -49.31 4.57 -16.91
CA ARG A 308 -50.14 3.35 -16.86
C ARG A 308 -51.27 3.44 -15.84
N ALA A 309 -50.96 3.90 -14.63
CA ALA A 309 -51.94 4.12 -13.57
C ALA A 309 -53.03 5.11 -14.00
N LYS A 310 -52.63 6.24 -14.61
CA LYS A 310 -53.57 7.25 -15.11
C LYS A 310 -54.49 6.71 -16.21
N ARG A 311 -53.96 5.92 -17.15
CA ARG A 311 -54.78 5.28 -18.20
C ARG A 311 -55.78 4.31 -17.60
N ARG A 312 -55.36 3.49 -16.65
CA ARG A 312 -56.22 2.51 -15.99
C ARG A 312 -57.32 3.20 -15.15
N GLU A 313 -56.99 4.29 -14.47
CA GLU A 313 -57.97 5.10 -13.74
C GLU A 313 -59.05 5.67 -14.68
N ALA A 314 -58.65 6.22 -15.83
CA ALA A 314 -59.58 6.70 -16.85
C ALA A 314 -60.46 5.59 -17.46
N GLU A 315 -59.90 4.38 -17.63
CA GLU A 315 -60.64 3.19 -18.06
C GLU A 315 -61.66 2.75 -17.00
N MET A 316 -61.28 2.70 -15.72
CA MET A 316 -62.18 2.36 -14.61
C MET A 316 -63.32 3.37 -14.49
N GLN A 317 -63.04 4.68 -14.58
CA GLN A 317 -64.07 5.73 -14.59
C GLN A 317 -65.06 5.53 -15.74
N SER A 318 -64.55 5.26 -16.94
CA SER A 318 -65.40 5.00 -18.11
C SER A 318 -66.28 3.74 -17.92
N LEU A 319 -65.76 2.69 -17.28
CA LEU A 319 -66.57 1.50 -16.96
C LEU A 319 -67.60 1.77 -15.86
N GLN A 320 -67.28 2.61 -14.87
CA GLN A 320 -68.22 3.02 -13.82
C GLN A 320 -69.38 3.85 -14.37
N GLU A 321 -69.08 4.84 -15.23
CA GLU A 321 -70.09 5.63 -15.94
C GLU A 321 -70.97 4.73 -16.83
N ALA A 322 -70.37 3.77 -17.55
CA ALA A 322 -71.13 2.78 -18.32
C ALA A 322 -72.05 1.91 -17.45
N LEU A 323 -71.61 1.54 -16.24
CA LEU A 323 -72.42 0.77 -15.30
C LEU A 323 -73.61 1.56 -14.75
N GLN A 324 -73.47 2.88 -14.57
CA GLN A 324 -74.57 3.78 -14.20
C GLN A 324 -75.64 3.84 -15.31
N ILE A 325 -75.23 4.02 -16.57
CA ILE A 325 -76.15 4.02 -17.72
C ILE A 325 -76.88 2.66 -17.84
N LEU A 326 -76.20 1.54 -17.56
CA LEU A 326 -76.82 0.21 -17.51
C LEU A 326 -77.74 -0.02 -16.30
N SER A 327 -77.66 0.80 -15.24
CA SER A 327 -78.48 0.63 -14.03
C SER A 327 -79.74 1.49 -14.04
N GLY A 328 -79.90 2.38 -15.03
CA GLY A 328 -81.05 3.29 -15.12
C GLY A 328 -80.99 4.45 -14.13
N GLU A 329 -79.84 4.65 -13.48
CA GLU A 329 -79.51 5.91 -12.80
C GLU A 329 -79.12 6.88 -13.92
N ASP A 330 -79.96 7.89 -14.19
CA ASP A 330 -79.66 8.90 -15.19
C ASP A 330 -78.32 9.57 -14.87
N VAL A 331 -77.32 9.35 -15.71
CA VAL A 331 -76.08 10.14 -15.71
C VAL A 331 -76.47 11.52 -16.23
N GLN A 332 -76.78 12.42 -15.32
CA GLN A 332 -76.94 13.84 -15.66
C GLN A 332 -75.57 14.37 -16.09
N ALA A 333 -75.56 14.92 -17.30
CA ALA A 333 -74.43 15.45 -18.05
C ALA A 333 -73.65 16.55 -17.33
#